data_AF-A0A519D327-F1
#
_entry.id   AF-A0A519D327-F1
#
_cell.length_a   1.000
_cell.length_b   1.000
_cell.length_c   1.000
_cell.angle_alpha   90.00
_cell.angle_beta   90.00
_cell.angle_gamma   90.00
#
_symmetry.space_group_name_H-M   'P 1'
#
loop_
_entity.id
_entity.type
_entity.pdbx_description
1 polymer ?
#
loop_
_entity_poly.entity_id
_entity_poly.type
_entity_poly.pdbx_seq_one_letter_code
_entity_poly.pdbx_strand_id
1 'polypeptide(L)'
;MRKMVITTEEVLAEIGPVQEILDAHDGVVNVIDTDGGIIMISLEGGCVGCSSTPMTAMQIYYSLKKLEAVEDVVFVNGELPEFMRQFIDQKMTDEESDSE
;
A
#
# COMPACT_ATOMS: atom_id res chain seq x y z
N MET A 1 -6.79 -23.27 4.73
CA MET A 1 -5.45 -22.79 5.09
C MET A 1 -5.59 -21.74 6.20
N ARG A 2 -4.67 -21.67 7.17
CA ARG A 2 -4.57 -20.47 8.01
C ARG A 2 -3.97 -19.39 7.11
N LYS A 3 -4.75 -18.39 6.73
CA LYS A 3 -4.23 -17.19 6.08
C LYS A 3 -3.19 -16.61 7.05
N MET A 4 -1.93 -16.49 6.64
CA MET A 4 -0.92 -15.89 7.51
C MET A 4 -1.35 -14.46 7.79
N VAL A 5 -1.41 -14.11 9.07
CA VAL A 5 -1.74 -12.74 9.49
C VAL A 5 -0.45 -11.95 9.35
N ILE A 6 -0.46 -10.93 8.48
CA ILE A 6 0.67 -10.01 8.35
C ILE A 6 0.68 -9.07 9.55
N THR A 7 1.84 -8.84 10.14
CA THR A 7 2.03 -7.92 11.27
C THR A 7 2.31 -6.51 10.78
N THR A 8 2.04 -5.52 11.62
CA THR A 8 2.41 -4.11 11.35
C THR A 8 3.89 -3.95 11.02
N GLU A 9 4.78 -4.68 11.71
CA GLU A 9 6.22 -4.60 11.49
C GLU A 9 6.62 -5.11 10.10
N GLU A 10 6.00 -6.19 9.62
CA GLU A 10 6.21 -6.71 8.27
C GLU A 10 5.70 -5.75 7.20
N VAL A 11 4.54 -5.12 7.42
CA VAL A 11 4.02 -4.08 6.53
C VAL A 11 5.01 -2.91 6.43
N LEU A 12 5.50 -2.41 7.57
CA LEU A 12 6.46 -1.32 7.63
C LEU A 12 7.80 -1.69 6.97
N ALA A 13 8.25 -2.95 7.12
CA ALA A 13 9.46 -3.44 6.47
C ALA A 13 9.34 -3.48 4.94
N GLU A 14 8.20 -3.93 4.42
CA GLU A 14 7.96 -4.00 2.98
C GLU A 14 7.92 -2.60 2.34
N ILE A 15 7.32 -1.62 3.03
CA ILE A 15 7.26 -0.23 2.56
C ILE A 15 8.50 0.59 2.95
N GLY A 16 9.50 0.00 3.59
CA GLY A 16 10.73 0.67 4.04
C GLY A 16 11.40 1.54 2.95
N PRO A 17 11.57 1.06 1.71
CA PRO A 17 12.10 1.89 0.61
C PRO A 17 11.26 3.12 0.29
N VAL A 18 9.95 3.07 0.57
CA VAL A 18 9.02 4.19 0.39
C VAL A 18 9.06 5.12 1.61
N GLN A 19 9.28 4.60 2.81
CA GLN A 19 9.43 5.38 4.04
C GLN A 19 10.61 6.35 3.94
N GLU A 20 11.74 5.96 3.34
CA GLU A 20 12.88 6.87 3.12
C GLU A 20 12.52 8.05 2.21
N ILE A 21 11.65 7.84 1.22
CA ILE A 21 11.17 8.90 0.32
C ILE A 21 10.20 9.83 1.07
N LEU A 22 9.32 9.26 1.89
CA LEU A 22 8.36 10.01 2.69
C LEU A 22 9.06 10.86 3.75
N ASP A 23 10.06 10.31 4.45
CA ASP A 23 10.84 11.03 5.46
C ASP A 23 11.54 12.27 4.86
N ALA A 24 11.99 12.20 3.61
CA ALA A 24 12.58 13.34 2.90
C ALA A 24 11.59 14.49 2.62
N HIS A 25 10.29 14.22 2.75
CA HIS A 25 9.19 15.15 2.50
C HIS A 25 8.31 15.39 3.75
N ASP A 26 8.81 15.09 4.96
CA ASP A 26 8.07 15.14 6.23
C ASP A 26 6.77 14.29 6.20
N GLY A 27 6.72 13.26 5.36
CA GLY A 27 5.61 12.31 5.24
C GLY A 27 5.79 11.09 6.16
N VAL A 28 4.68 10.56 6.68
CA VAL A 28 4.67 9.40 7.57
C VAL A 28 3.60 8.41 7.12
N VAL A 29 3.92 7.11 7.11
CA VAL A 29 2.91 6.04 6.96
C VAL A 29 2.54 5.53 8.34
N ASN A 30 1.26 5.60 8.68
CA ASN A 30 0.72 4.97 9.88
C ASN A 30 -0.07 3.72 9.47
N VAL A 31 0.34 2.56 10.00
CA VAL A 31 -0.44 1.33 9.90
C VAL A 31 -1.44 1.29 11.05
N ILE A 32 -2.72 1.19 10.69
CA ILE A 32 -3.85 1.29 11.63
C ILE A 32 -4.35 -0.11 12.01
N ASP A 33 -4.47 -1.00 11.03
CA ASP A 33 -4.96 -2.37 11.21
C ASP A 33 -4.37 -3.29 10.14
N THR A 34 -4.24 -4.57 10.45
CA THR A 34 -3.83 -5.63 9.51
C THR A 34 -4.73 -6.88 9.59
N ASP A 35 -5.84 -6.80 10.32
CA ASP A 35 -6.73 -7.94 10.54
C ASP A 35 -7.36 -8.47 9.24
N GLY A 36 -7.56 -9.79 9.19
CA GLY A 36 -8.14 -10.46 8.02
C GLY A 36 -7.32 -10.39 6.74
N GLY A 37 -6.10 -9.84 6.77
CA GLY A 37 -5.32 -9.53 5.56
C GLY A 37 -5.76 -8.23 4.87
N ILE A 38 -6.56 -7.41 5.54
CA ILE A 38 -6.89 -6.05 5.08
C ILE A 38 -5.98 -5.10 5.84
N ILE A 39 -5.07 -4.44 5.12
CA ILE A 39 -4.17 -3.46 5.72
C ILE A 39 -4.83 -2.09 5.64
N MET A 40 -5.13 -1.50 6.79
CA MET A 40 -5.61 -0.12 6.87
C MET A 40 -4.44 0.80 7.18
N ILE A 41 -4.20 1.81 6.35
CA ILE A 41 -3.10 2.77 6.50
C ILE A 41 -3.56 4.21 6.29
N SER A 42 -2.88 5.16 6.92
CA SER A 42 -2.95 6.59 6.56
C SER A 42 -1.58 7.09 6.11
N LEU A 43 -1.60 8.05 5.19
CA LEU A 43 -0.43 8.86 4.84
C LEU A 43 -0.62 10.22 5.51
N GLU A 44 0.29 10.61 6.38
CA GLU A 44 0.21 11.86 7.14
C GLU A 44 1.47 12.71 6.91
N GLY A 45 1.43 13.97 7.34
CA GLY A 45 2.57 14.89 7.25
C GLY A 45 2.65 15.70 5.94
N GLY A 46 3.85 16.11 5.55
CA GLY A 46 4.13 16.99 4.41
C GLY A 46 3.74 16.40 3.06
N CYS A 47 3.50 15.09 3.01
CA CYS A 47 2.95 14.41 1.86
C CYS A 47 1.43 14.46 1.75
N VAL A 48 0.65 15.02 2.66
CA VAL A 48 -0.82 15.06 2.47
C VAL A 48 -1.19 16.11 1.41
N GLY A 49 -1.86 15.68 0.33
CA GLY A 49 -2.36 16.58 -0.73
C GLY A 49 -1.32 17.15 -1.69
N CYS A 50 -0.09 16.61 -1.70
CA CYS A 50 0.92 16.94 -2.70
C CYS A 50 0.69 16.14 -3.99
N SER A 51 1.21 16.61 -5.13
CA SER A 51 1.07 15.88 -6.41
C SER A 51 1.74 14.49 -6.42
N SER A 52 2.65 14.25 -5.48
CA SER A 52 3.37 12.98 -5.31
C SER A 52 2.62 11.97 -4.44
N THR A 53 1.65 12.38 -3.63
CA THR A 53 0.95 11.51 -2.68
C THR A 53 0.25 10.33 -3.35
N PRO A 54 -0.50 10.54 -4.46
CA PRO A 54 -1.12 9.43 -5.16
C PRO A 54 -0.08 8.45 -5.71
N MET A 55 1.06 8.94 -6.22
CA MET A 55 2.13 8.07 -6.74
C MET A 55 2.74 7.20 -5.63
N THR A 56 2.96 7.78 -4.46
CA THR A 56 3.44 7.02 -3.29
C THR A 56 2.40 6.01 -2.81
N ALA A 57 1.13 6.40 -2.74
CA ALA A 57 0.04 5.49 -2.39
C ALA A 57 -0.08 4.32 -3.38
N MET A 58 0.09 4.58 -4.67
CA MET A 58 0.11 3.55 -5.72
C MET A 58 1.26 2.57 -5.53
N GLN A 59 2.47 3.06 -5.21
CA GLN A 59 3.64 2.21 -4.96
C GLN A 59 3.43 1.30 -3.74
N ILE A 60 2.94 1.86 -2.63
CA ILE A 60 2.65 1.10 -1.41
C ILE A 60 1.58 0.04 -1.69
N TYR A 61 0.49 0.42 -2.35
CA TYR A 61 -0.59 -0.50 -2.72
C TYR A 61 -0.07 -1.67 -3.54
N TYR A 62 0.71 -1.40 -4.59
CA TYR A 62 1.27 -2.41 -5.47
C TYR A 62 2.23 -3.36 -4.73
N SER A 63 3.15 -2.84 -3.90
CA SER A 63 4.08 -3.68 -3.15
C SER A 63 3.36 -4.58 -2.16
N LEU A 64 2.42 -4.04 -1.39
CA LEU A 64 1.68 -4.81 -0.38
C LEU A 64 0.74 -5.84 -1.02
N LYS A 65 0.06 -5.51 -2.12
CA LYS A 65 -0.87 -6.42 -2.82
C LYS A 65 -0.18 -7.64 -3.44
N LYS A 66 1.15 -7.62 -3.60
CA LYS A 66 1.94 -8.79 -4.05
C LYS A 66 2.17 -9.82 -2.95
N LEU A 67 1.96 -9.46 -1.69
CA LEU A 67 2.15 -10.37 -0.57
C LEU A 67 0.93 -11.31 -0.47
N GLU A 68 1.16 -12.62 -0.45
CA GLU A 68 0.08 -13.62 -0.33
C GLU A 68 -0.80 -13.44 0.93
N ALA A 69 -0.24 -12.82 1.98
CA ALA A 69 -0.94 -12.54 3.23
C ALA A 69 -1.93 -11.37 3.14
N VAL A 70 -1.82 -10.54 2.08
CA VAL A 70 -2.59 -9.31 1.89
C VAL A 70 -3.72 -9.56 0.89
N GLU A 71 -4.96 -9.34 1.35
CA GLU A 71 -6.15 -9.34 0.50
C GLU A 71 -6.44 -7.95 -0.04
N ASP A 72 -6.34 -6.91 0.77
CA ASP A 72 -6.58 -5.54 0.35
C ASP A 72 -5.78 -4.53 1.19
N VAL A 73 -5.61 -3.32 0.66
CA VAL A 73 -4.93 -2.20 1.31
C VAL A 73 -5.82 -0.97 1.23
N VAL A 74 -6.30 -0.47 2.37
CA VAL A 74 -7.22 0.66 2.46
C VAL A 74 -6.48 1.91 2.97
N PHE A 75 -6.48 2.96 2.16
CA PHE A 75 -5.99 4.28 2.57
C PHE A 75 -7.15 5.04 3.23
N VAL A 76 -7.17 5.12 4.56
CA VAL A 76 -8.32 5.66 5.32
C VAL A 76 -8.56 7.14 5.06
N ASN A 77 -7.53 7.86 4.62
CA ASN A 77 -7.56 9.27 4.27
C ASN A 77 -7.87 9.51 2.77
N GLY A 78 -8.08 8.46 1.97
CA GLY A 78 -8.52 8.56 0.58
C GLY A 78 -7.43 8.88 -0.44
N GLU A 79 -6.15 8.73 -0.09
CA GLU A 79 -5.01 9.09 -0.95
C GLU A 79 -4.85 8.22 -2.20
N LEU A 80 -5.56 7.09 -2.26
CA LEU A 80 -5.64 6.25 -3.45
C LEU A 80 -7.08 6.12 -3.93
N PRO A 81 -7.50 6.95 -4.91
CA PRO A 81 -8.81 6.88 -5.54
C PRO A 81 -9.09 5.54 -6.22
N GLU A 82 -10.38 5.18 -6.30
CA GLU A 82 -10.84 3.89 -6.84
C GLU A 82 -10.34 3.60 -8.27
N PHE A 83 -10.34 4.60 -9.15
CA PHE A 83 -9.90 4.41 -10.54
C PHE A 83 -8.41 4.04 -10.65
N MET A 84 -7.56 4.56 -9.75
CA MET A 84 -6.13 4.19 -9.72
C MET A 84 -5.95 2.78 -9.16
N ARG A 85 -6.75 2.39 -8.17
CA ARG A 85 -6.77 1.01 -7.65
C ARG A 85 -7.10 0.01 -8.75
N GLN A 86 -8.20 0.25 -9.47
CA GLN A 86 -8.63 -0.59 -10.58
C GLN A 86 -7.56 -0.71 -11.67
N PHE A 87 -6.86 0.39 -11.97
CA PHE A 87 -5.75 0.36 -12.92
C PHE A 87 -4.59 -0.53 -12.44
N ILE A 88 -4.23 -0.45 -11.16
CA ILE A 88 -3.17 -1.28 -10.58
C ILE A 88 -3.60 -2.76 -10.52
N ASP A 89 -4.81 -3.04 -10.07
CA ASP A 89 -5.34 -4.41 -9.98
C ASP A 89 -5.38 -5.08 -11.36
N GLN A 90 -5.82 -4.35 -12.40
CA GLN A 90 -5.80 -4.85 -13.77
C GLN A 90 -4.35 -5.13 -14.21
N LYS A 91 -3.43 -4.19 -13.98
CA LYS A 91 -2.02 -4.36 -14.33
C LYS A 91 -1.38 -5.56 -13.63
N MET A 92 -1.70 -5.78 -12.36
CA MET A 92 -1.21 -6.94 -11.58
C MET A 92 -1.78 -8.25 -12.13
N THR A 93 -3.08 -8.27 -12.45
CA THR A 93 -3.74 -9.43 -13.06
C THR A 93 -3.10 -9.77 -14.41
N ASP A 94 -2.82 -8.76 -15.23
CA ASP A 94 -2.16 -8.94 -16.53
C ASP A 94 -0.74 -9.49 -16.33
N GLU A 95 0.04 -8.96 -15.39
CA GLU A 95 1.40 -9.44 -15.04
C GLU A 95 1.42 -10.89 -14.54
N GLU A 96 0.43 -11.31 -13.75
CA GLU A 96 0.27 -12.69 -13.31
C GLU A 96 -0.07 -13.62 -14.50
N SER A 97 -0.93 -13.17 -15.42
CA SER A 97 -1.35 -13.97 -16.58
C SER A 97 -0.28 -14.14 -17.67
N ASP A 98 0.66 -13.20 -17.78
CA ASP A 98 1.75 -13.22 -18.77
C ASP A 98 2.97 -14.02 -18.27
N SER A 99 2.94 -14.46 -17.01
CA SER A 99 3.98 -15.26 -16.36
C SER A 99 3.80 -16.77 -16.53
N GLU A 100 2.84 -17.21 -17.37
CA GLU A 100 2.38 -18.60 -17.52
C GLU A 100 2.61 -19.21 -18.91
#